data_AF-X0WYB6-F1
#
_entry.id   AF-X0WYB6-F1
#
_cell.length_a   1.000
_cell.length_b   1.000
_cell.length_c   1.000
_cell.angle_alpha   90.00
_cell.angle_beta   90.00
_cell.angle_gamma   90.00
#
_symmetry.space_group_name_H-M   'P 1'
#
loop_
_entity.id
_entity.type
_entity.pdbx_description
1 polymer ?
#
loop_
_entity_poly.entity_id
_entity_poly.type
_entity_poly.pdbx_seq_one_letter_code
_entity_poly.pdbx_strand_id
1 'polypeptide(L)'
;MQRDAFTIVELIVVMVILAIAAMLAIPMISSAADVQVRSAANMIAADLDYAKSMAISTQQYYSVVFDLANESYEVRNAGGTVIDHPIKAGSLFKVELQADSRLSRVVIVNADFDPDSEASVSFDYLGSPYSGT
;
A
#
# COMPACT_ATOMS: atom_id res chain seq x y z
N MET A 1 54.57 25.09 7.42
CA MET A 1 53.25 24.44 7.25
C MET A 1 53.06 23.51 8.44
N GLN A 2 52.35 23.98 9.47
CA GLN A 2 52.10 23.19 10.69
C GLN A 2 50.82 22.38 10.44
N ARG A 3 50.91 21.06 10.51
CA ARG A 3 49.73 20.18 10.47
C ARG A 3 49.28 20.02 11.90
N ASP A 4 48.14 20.63 12.24
CA ASP A 4 47.50 20.40 13.52
C ASP A 4 47.00 18.95 13.56
N ALA A 5 47.52 18.18 14.52
CA ALA A 5 47.12 16.81 14.76
C ALA A 5 46.08 16.79 15.89
N PHE A 6 44.99 16.05 15.69
CA PHE A 6 43.95 15.85 16.69
C PHE A 6 44.49 15.11 17.91
N THR A 7 44.07 15.54 19.11
CA THR A 7 44.49 14.88 20.37
C THR A 7 43.66 13.60 20.62
N ILE A 8 44.22 12.64 21.36
CA ILE A 8 43.49 11.42 21.75
C ILE A 8 42.24 11.77 22.57
N VAL A 9 42.33 12.78 23.44
CA VAL A 9 41.20 13.22 24.27
C VAL A 9 40.08 13.78 23.41
N GLU A 10 40.42 14.55 22.37
CA GLU A 10 39.44 15.09 21.43
C GLU A 10 38.70 13.97 20.67
N LEU A 11 39.41 12.92 20.25
CA LEU A 11 38.78 11.76 19.62
C LEU A 11 37.81 11.04 20.57
N ILE A 12 38.16 10.90 21.85
CA ILE A 12 37.28 10.28 22.86
C ILE A 12 36.02 11.12 23.04
N VAL A 13 36.14 12.45 23.12
CA VAL A 13 34.99 13.36 23.25
C VAL A 13 34.08 13.26 22.02
N VAL A 14 34.63 13.24 20.82
CA VAL A 14 33.85 13.06 19.58
C VAL A 14 33.10 11.72 19.58
N MET A 15 33.76 10.62 19.99
CA MET A 15 33.10 9.31 20.09
C MET A 15 31.95 9.30 21.10
N VAL A 16 32.12 9.94 22.27
CA VAL A 16 31.04 10.07 23.27
C VAL A 16 29.87 10.86 22.71
N ILE A 17 30.13 11.97 22.01
CA ILE A 17 29.07 12.77 21.37
C ILE A 17 28.35 11.95 20.29
N LEU A 18 29.07 11.21 19.44
CA LEU A 18 28.47 10.35 18.43
C LEU A 18 27.64 9.21 19.03
N ALA A 19 28.07 8.62 20.15
CA ALA A 19 27.31 7.58 20.85
C ALA A 19 25.98 8.12 21.39
N ILE A 20 26.00 9.30 22.01
CA ILE A 20 24.79 9.97 22.50
C ILE A 20 23.87 10.35 21.33
N ALA A 21 24.43 10.94 20.26
CA ALA A 21 23.69 11.32 19.07
C ALA A 21 23.03 10.10 18.38
N ALA A 22 23.73 8.96 18.30
CA ALA A 22 23.21 7.73 17.72
C ALA A 22 22.00 7.20 18.50
N MET A 23 22.04 7.24 19.84
CA MET A 23 20.90 6.81 20.68
C MET A 23 19.65 7.67 20.46
N LEU A 24 19.82 8.96 20.19
CA LEU A 24 18.71 9.89 19.92
C LEU A 24 18.18 9.80 18.48
N ALA A 25 19.02 9.39 17.53
CA ALA A 25 18.66 9.32 16.11
C ALA A 25 17.77 8.10 15.76
N ILE A 26 17.98 6.96 16.43
CA ILE A 26 17.24 5.70 16.16
C ILE A 26 15.70 5.86 16.25
N PRO A 27 15.11 6.47 17.30
CA PRO A 27 13.65 6.57 17.41
C PRO A 27 13.00 7.56 16.42
N MET A 28 13.77 8.40 15.72
CA MET A 28 13.24 9.36 14.74
C MET A 28 13.09 8.78 13.33
N ILE A 29 13.58 7.57 13.08
CA ILE A 29 13.30 6.87 11.83
C ILE A 29 11.86 6.38 11.91
N SER A 30 10.96 6.99 11.12
CA SER A 30 9.58 6.52 11.02
C SER A 30 9.59 5.01 10.81
N SER A 31 8.74 4.26 11.52
CA SER A 31 8.77 2.82 11.39
C SER A 31 8.53 2.48 9.92
N ALA A 32 9.36 1.59 9.35
CA ALA A 32 9.17 1.17 7.97
C ALA A 32 7.75 0.57 7.78
N ALA A 33 7.10 0.10 8.84
CA ALA A 33 5.70 -0.33 8.82
C ALA A 33 4.73 0.82 8.47
N ASP A 34 4.86 2.01 9.08
CA ASP A 34 3.96 3.15 8.81
C ASP A 34 4.03 3.59 7.34
N VAL A 35 5.23 3.58 6.77
CA VAL A 35 5.46 3.90 5.35
C VAL A 35 4.78 2.86 4.45
N GLN A 36 4.88 1.57 4.79
CA GLN A 36 4.24 0.50 4.02
C GLN A 36 2.72 0.58 4.09
N VAL A 37 2.14 0.82 5.26
CA VAL A 37 0.68 0.99 5.44
C VAL A 37 0.18 2.14 4.57
N ARG A 38 0.86 3.28 4.57
CA ARG A 38 0.50 4.42 3.72
C ARG A 38 0.63 4.10 2.24
N SER A 39 1.65 3.34 1.86
CA SER A 39 1.83 2.89 0.47
C SER A 39 0.73 1.94 0.03
N ALA A 40 0.31 1.00 0.89
CA ALA A 40 -0.80 0.09 0.62
C ALA A 40 -2.11 0.86 0.43
N ALA A 41 -2.41 1.80 1.35
CA ALA A 41 -3.61 2.63 1.26
C ALA A 41 -3.66 3.45 -0.04
N ASN A 42 -2.54 4.06 -0.44
CA ASN A 42 -2.45 4.81 -1.70
C ASN A 42 -2.60 3.90 -2.93
N MET A 43 -2.08 2.67 -2.87
CA MET A 43 -2.23 1.70 -3.95
C MET A 43 -3.70 1.28 -4.11
N ILE A 44 -4.36 0.93 -3.01
CA ILE A 44 -5.80 0.58 -2.99
C ILE A 44 -6.63 1.75 -3.53
N ALA A 45 -6.35 2.98 -3.10
CA ALA A 45 -7.05 4.16 -3.62
C ALA A 45 -6.88 4.34 -5.13
N ALA A 46 -5.66 4.17 -5.65
CA ALA A 46 -5.39 4.25 -7.07
C ALA A 46 -6.09 3.14 -7.87
N ASP A 47 -6.18 1.93 -7.32
CA ASP A 47 -6.85 0.80 -7.96
C ASP A 47 -8.38 0.95 -7.93
N LEU A 48 -8.95 1.55 -6.88
CA LEU A 48 -10.35 1.97 -6.83
C LEU A 48 -10.65 3.05 -7.90
N ASP A 49 -9.80 4.07 -8.01
CA ASP A 49 -9.93 5.10 -9.04
C ASP A 49 -9.80 4.52 -10.46
N TYR A 50 -8.95 3.52 -10.64
CA TYR A 50 -8.82 2.78 -11.89
C TYR A 50 -10.10 2.00 -12.22
N ALA A 51 -10.63 1.23 -11.26
CA ALA A 51 -11.88 0.49 -11.45
C ALA A 51 -13.04 1.43 -11.79
N LYS A 52 -13.15 2.56 -11.09
CA LYS A 52 -14.12 3.63 -11.40
C LYS A 52 -13.95 4.18 -12.81
N SER A 53 -12.73 4.51 -13.20
CA SER A 53 -12.43 5.02 -14.55
C SER A 53 -12.79 4.01 -15.63
N MET A 54 -12.55 2.72 -15.36
CA MET A 54 -12.93 1.64 -16.27
C MET A 54 -14.45 1.50 -16.38
N ALA A 55 -15.18 1.60 -15.27
CA ALA A 55 -16.63 1.54 -15.26
C ALA A 55 -17.26 2.65 -16.12
N ILE A 56 -16.75 3.88 -16.00
CA ILE A 56 -17.17 5.02 -16.82
C ILE A 56 -16.79 4.79 -18.29
N SER A 57 -15.54 4.41 -18.58
CA SER A 57 -15.04 4.32 -19.95
C SER A 57 -15.66 3.18 -20.75
N THR A 58 -16.00 2.07 -20.10
CA THR A 58 -16.58 0.89 -20.76
C THR A 58 -18.10 0.81 -20.61
N GLN A 59 -18.67 1.73 -19.82
CA GLN A 59 -20.10 1.80 -19.51
C GLN A 59 -20.64 0.49 -18.90
N GLN A 60 -19.82 -0.16 -18.07
CA GLN A 60 -20.10 -1.43 -17.39
C GLN A 60 -19.76 -1.33 -15.90
N TYR A 61 -20.32 -2.22 -15.10
CA TYR A 61 -19.96 -2.30 -13.68
C TYR A 61 -18.56 -2.87 -13.49
N TYR A 62 -17.82 -2.31 -12.55
CA TYR A 62 -16.54 -2.87 -12.07
C TYR A 62 -16.54 -2.90 -10.56
N SER A 63 -15.93 -3.94 -10.00
CA SER A 63 -15.90 -4.16 -8.56
C SER A 63 -14.49 -4.43 -8.10
N VAL A 64 -14.11 -3.84 -6.97
CA VAL A 64 -12.89 -4.20 -6.25
C VAL A 64 -13.30 -5.08 -5.08
N VAL A 65 -12.85 -6.33 -5.07
CA VAL A 65 -13.25 -7.35 -4.10
C VAL A 65 -12.07 -7.67 -3.20
N PHE A 66 -12.28 -7.62 -1.90
CA PHE A 66 -11.27 -7.88 -0.88
C PHE A 66 -11.40 -9.31 -0.35
N ASP A 67 -10.28 -10.03 -0.35
CA ASP A 67 -10.15 -11.35 0.25
C ASP A 67 -9.22 -11.23 1.47
N LEU A 68 -9.83 -11.20 2.66
CA LEU A 68 -9.13 -11.05 3.93
C LEU A 68 -8.32 -12.30 4.29
N ALA A 69 -8.74 -13.48 3.83
CA ALA A 69 -8.06 -14.73 4.15
C ALA A 69 -6.72 -14.85 3.40
N ASN A 70 -6.66 -14.29 2.20
CA ASN A 70 -5.46 -14.27 1.36
C ASN A 70 -4.74 -12.90 1.34
N GLU A 71 -5.20 -11.93 2.16
CA GLU A 71 -4.68 -10.56 2.24
C GLU A 71 -4.47 -9.93 0.85
N SER A 72 -5.51 -10.08 0.04
CA SER A 72 -5.47 -9.70 -1.35
C SER A 72 -6.74 -8.98 -1.75
N TYR A 73 -6.68 -8.30 -2.89
CA TYR A 73 -7.85 -7.80 -3.55
C TYR A 73 -7.70 -7.94 -5.05
N GLU A 74 -8.83 -7.95 -5.74
CA GLU A 74 -8.89 -8.10 -7.18
C GLU A 74 -9.94 -7.19 -7.81
N VAL A 75 -9.71 -6.81 -9.06
CA VAL A 75 -10.65 -6.00 -9.84
C VAL A 75 -11.41 -6.92 -10.78
N ARG A 76 -12.73 -6.97 -10.61
CA ARG A 76 -13.66 -7.77 -11.42
C ARG A 76 -14.48 -6.88 -12.35
N ASN A 77 -14.82 -7.39 -13.52
CA ASN A 77 -15.80 -6.78 -14.43
C ASN A 77 -17.24 -7.11 -14.01
N ALA A 78 -18.22 -6.61 -14.76
CA ALA A 78 -19.64 -6.85 -14.51
C ALA A 78 -20.05 -8.34 -14.54
N GLY A 79 -19.25 -9.20 -15.18
CA GLY A 79 -19.46 -10.65 -15.20
C GLY A 79 -18.80 -11.39 -14.04
N GLY A 80 -18.22 -10.67 -13.07
CA GLY A 80 -17.49 -11.27 -11.93
C GLY A 80 -16.14 -11.87 -12.30
N THR A 81 -15.62 -11.61 -13.50
CA THR A 81 -14.32 -12.12 -13.94
C THR A 81 -13.23 -11.11 -13.61
N VAL A 82 -12.12 -11.59 -13.05
CA VAL A 82 -10.93 -10.75 -12.79
C VAL A 82 -10.35 -10.26 -14.11
N ILE A 83 -10.11 -8.96 -14.20
CA ILE A 83 -9.58 -8.35 -15.42
C ILE A 83 -8.06 -8.52 -15.53
N ASP A 84 -7.51 -8.27 -16.72
CA ASP A 84 -6.05 -8.24 -16.89
C ASP A 84 -5.44 -7.03 -16.18
N HIS A 85 -4.24 -7.21 -15.63
CA HIS A 85 -3.52 -6.13 -14.99
C HIS A 85 -3.02 -5.13 -16.05
N PRO A 86 -3.31 -3.81 -15.90
CA PRO A 86 -3.00 -2.80 -16.92
C PRO A 86 -1.50 -2.58 -17.19
N ILE A 87 -0.64 -3.00 -16.26
CA ILE A 87 0.80 -2.77 -16.30
C ILE A 87 1.55 -4.10 -16.48
N LYS A 88 1.07 -5.17 -15.84
CA LYS A 88 1.68 -6.51 -15.89
C LYS A 88 0.95 -7.38 -16.89
N ALA A 89 1.32 -7.26 -18.17
CA ALA A 89 0.71 -8.05 -19.24
C ALA A 89 0.77 -9.56 -18.96
N GLY A 90 -0.34 -10.26 -19.18
CA GLY A 90 -0.46 -11.70 -18.96
C GLY A 90 -0.69 -12.11 -17.50
N SER A 91 -0.92 -11.16 -16.60
CA SER A 91 -1.35 -11.44 -15.22
C SER A 91 -2.71 -10.81 -14.95
N LEU A 92 -3.49 -11.47 -14.10
CA LEU A 92 -4.76 -10.94 -13.62
C LEU A 92 -4.52 -9.77 -12.67
N PHE A 93 -5.47 -8.85 -12.60
CA PHE A 93 -5.47 -7.73 -11.67
C PHE A 93 -5.87 -8.21 -10.28
N LYS A 94 -4.93 -8.95 -9.67
CA LYS A 94 -4.97 -9.39 -8.29
C LYS A 94 -3.71 -8.88 -7.60
N VAL A 95 -3.90 -8.22 -6.46
CA VAL A 95 -2.82 -7.69 -5.63
C VAL A 95 -2.81 -8.46 -4.32
N GLU A 96 -1.70 -9.14 -4.05
CA GLU A 96 -1.46 -9.84 -2.79
C GLU A 96 -0.49 -9.01 -1.95
N LEU A 97 -0.97 -8.44 -0.84
CA LEU A 97 -0.21 -7.44 -0.06
C LEU A 97 1.04 -8.05 0.56
N GLN A 98 0.93 -9.28 1.11
CA GLN A 98 2.07 -9.93 1.74
C GLN A 98 3.12 -10.46 0.75
N ALA A 99 2.72 -10.78 -0.49
CA ALA A 99 3.63 -11.23 -1.53
C ALA A 99 4.50 -10.09 -2.09
N ASP A 100 4.03 -8.84 -1.99
CA ASP A 100 4.83 -7.67 -2.35
C ASP A 100 5.75 -7.30 -1.19
N SER A 101 7.08 -7.44 -1.38
CA SER A 101 8.08 -7.02 -0.39
C SER A 101 7.92 -5.57 0.10
N ARG A 102 7.34 -4.69 -0.74
CA ARG A 102 7.05 -3.30 -0.40
C ARG A 102 5.88 -3.15 0.57
N LEU A 103 4.99 -4.13 0.66
CA LEU A 103 3.77 -4.10 1.45
C LEU A 103 3.68 -5.26 2.46
N SER A 104 4.71 -6.11 2.52
CA SER A 104 4.78 -7.35 3.31
C SER A 104 4.44 -7.26 4.81
N ARG A 105 4.38 -6.05 5.38
CA ARG A 105 4.01 -5.82 6.79
C ARG A 105 2.57 -5.31 6.97
N VAL A 106 1.79 -5.24 5.88
CA VAL A 106 0.42 -4.75 5.88
C VAL A 106 -0.53 -5.94 5.81
N VAL A 107 -1.54 -5.93 6.68
CA VAL A 107 -2.57 -6.96 6.77
C VAL A 107 -3.96 -6.31 6.65
N ILE A 108 -4.91 -7.01 6.05
CA ILE A 108 -6.31 -6.56 5.96
C ILE A 108 -7.05 -7.10 7.19
N VAL A 109 -7.31 -6.24 8.17
CA VAL A 109 -8.00 -6.65 9.40
C VAL A 109 -9.50 -6.82 9.16
N ASN A 110 -10.10 -5.90 8.40
CA ASN A 110 -11.50 -5.94 8.03
C ASN A 110 -11.71 -5.18 6.70
N ALA A 111 -12.71 -5.59 5.93
CA ALA A 111 -13.25 -4.84 4.81
C ALA A 111 -14.77 -5.04 4.80
N ASP A 112 -15.48 -4.01 5.23
CA ASP A 112 -16.94 -4.02 5.35
C ASP A 112 -17.45 -2.71 4.75
N PHE A 113 -18.08 -2.82 3.58
CA PHE A 113 -18.65 -1.70 2.83
C PHE A 113 -20.18 -1.78 2.75
N ASP A 114 -20.72 -2.97 3.06
CA ASP A 114 -22.13 -3.30 3.15
C ASP A 114 -22.23 -4.64 3.89
N PRO A 115 -22.74 -4.68 5.14
CA PRO A 115 -22.61 -5.82 6.04
C PRO A 115 -23.34 -7.09 5.57
N ASP A 116 -24.27 -6.97 4.62
CA ASP A 116 -25.03 -8.09 4.06
C ASP A 116 -24.46 -8.61 2.74
N SER A 117 -23.34 -8.04 2.26
CA SER A 117 -22.77 -8.26 0.94
C SER A 117 -21.32 -8.77 0.97
N GLU A 118 -20.80 -9.23 -0.19
CA GLU A 118 -19.37 -9.53 -0.34
C GLU A 118 -18.54 -8.26 -0.09
N ALA A 119 -17.40 -8.39 0.60
CA ALA A 119 -16.48 -7.32 0.96
C ALA A 119 -15.89 -6.64 -0.30
N SER A 120 -16.69 -5.77 -0.92
CA SER A 120 -16.41 -5.21 -2.23
C SER A 120 -16.92 -3.78 -2.37
N VAL A 121 -16.24 -3.02 -3.23
CA VAL A 121 -16.70 -1.70 -3.67
C VAL A 121 -16.97 -1.79 -5.16
N SER A 122 -18.23 -1.61 -5.55
CA SER A 122 -18.62 -1.60 -6.96
C SER A 122 -18.86 -0.19 -7.46
N PHE A 123 -18.59 0.05 -8.74
CA PHE A 123 -18.84 1.31 -9.43
C PHE A 123 -19.81 1.09 -10.58
N ASP A 124 -20.82 1.96 -10.68
CA ASP A 124 -21.71 1.99 -11.84
C ASP A 124 -21.05 2.67 -13.05
N TYR A 125 -21.76 2.68 -14.17
CA TYR A 125 -21.30 3.31 -15.42
C TYR A 125 -21.18 4.84 -15.36
N LEU A 126 -21.63 5.48 -14.27
CA LEU A 126 -21.40 6.90 -13.99
C LEU A 126 -20.24 7.11 -13.01
N GLY A 127 -19.61 6.03 -12.54
CA GLY A 127 -18.54 6.04 -11.54
C GLY A 127 -19.02 6.37 -10.13
N SER A 128 -20.32 6.26 -9.88
CA SER A 128 -20.87 6.34 -8.52
C SER A 128 -20.60 5.02 -7.81
N PRO A 129 -20.23 5.04 -6.52
CA PRO A 129 -20.18 3.81 -5.74
C PRO A 129 -21.59 3.22 -5.70
N TYR A 130 -21.69 1.98 -6.15
CA TYR A 130 -22.88 1.18 -6.19
C TYR A 130 -22.75 0.12 -5.10
N SER A 131 -23.58 0.19 -4.06
CA SER A 131 -23.83 -0.97 -3.20
C SER A 131 -24.66 -1.95 -4.04
N GLY A 132 -24.05 -3.08 -4.42
CA GLY A 132 -24.74 -4.09 -5.21
C GLY A 132 -25.76 -4.84 -4.37
N THR A 133 -27.01 -4.38 -4.43
CA THR A 133 -28.29 -5.00 -3.99
C THR A 133 -28.34 -5.77 -2.68
#